data_AF-A0A0N9UGS8-F1
#
_entry.id   AF-A0A0N9UGS8-F1
#
_cell.length_a   1.000
_cell.length_b   1.000
_cell.length_c   1.000
_cell.angle_alpha   90.00
_cell.angle_beta   90.00
_cell.angle_gamma   90.00
#
_symmetry.space_group_name_H-M   'P 1'
#
loop_
_entity.id
_entity.type
_entity.pdbx_description
1 polymer ?
#
loop_
_entity_poly.entity_id
_entity_poly.type
_entity_poly.pdbx_seq_one_letter_code
_entity_poly.pdbx_strand_id
1 'polypeptide(L)'
;MSKTDYVRSEARRNTTFDHHCHWPGCDKSVPPAMWGCKRHWFKLPLRLRNKIWATYRPGQEITKDPSAEYLAVAREVQDWIGENDRG
;
A
#
# COMPACT_ATOMS: atom_id res chain seq x y z
N MET A 1 -4.32 17.75 -9.31
CA MET A 1 -3.14 17.09 -8.70
C MET A 1 -3.04 15.70 -9.30
N SER A 2 -1.87 15.28 -9.78
CA SER A 2 -1.73 13.90 -10.27
C SER A 2 -1.74 12.91 -9.11
N LYS A 3 -2.04 11.63 -9.40
CA LYS A 3 -1.95 10.54 -8.42
C LYS A 3 -0.57 10.46 -7.77
N THR A 4 0.48 10.64 -8.56
CA THR A 4 1.87 10.65 -8.10
C THR A 4 2.14 11.83 -7.17
N ASP A 5 1.63 13.03 -7.51
CA ASP A 5 1.84 14.22 -6.68
C ASP A 5 1.09 14.12 -5.35
N TYR A 6 -0.10 13.52 -5.36
CA TYR A 6 -0.85 13.21 -4.14
C TYR A 6 -0.05 12.29 -3.23
N VAL A 7 0.36 11.11 -3.71
CA VAL A 7 1.09 10.15 -2.87
C VAL A 7 2.43 10.74 -2.39
N ARG A 8 3.11 11.57 -3.20
CA ARG A 8 4.32 12.28 -2.78
C ARG A 8 4.06 13.34 -1.71
N SER A 9 2.94 14.06 -1.77
CA SER A 9 2.60 15.07 -0.76
C SER A 9 2.24 14.38 0.56
N GLU A 10 1.45 13.30 0.52
CA GLU A 10 1.15 12.45 1.67
C GLU A 10 2.42 11.89 2.31
N ALA A 11 3.38 11.42 1.49
CA ALA A 11 4.64 10.88 1.98
C ALA A 11 5.53 11.91 2.71
N ARG A 12 5.29 13.21 2.49
CA ARG A 12 6.05 14.31 3.13
C ARG A 12 5.36 14.85 4.39
N ARG A 13 4.12 14.43 4.69
CA ARG A 13 3.42 14.87 5.89
C ARG A 13 4.17 14.36 7.13
N ASN A 14 4.57 15.27 8.00
CA ASN A 14 5.25 14.97 9.26
C ASN A 14 4.22 14.75 10.39
N THR A 15 3.46 13.67 10.30
CA THR A 15 2.42 13.31 11.27
C THR A 15 2.50 11.83 11.59
N THR A 16 2.22 11.44 12.83
CA THR A 16 2.02 10.03 13.18
C THR A 16 0.71 9.55 12.55
N PHE A 17 0.75 8.44 11.82
CA PHE A 17 -0.41 7.87 11.14
C PHE A 17 -0.89 6.62 11.84
N ASP A 18 -2.21 6.44 11.95
CA ASP A 18 -2.85 5.18 12.36
C ASP A 18 -2.90 4.14 11.22
N HIS A 19 -1.89 4.17 10.35
CA HIS A 19 -1.78 3.26 9.22
C HIS A 19 -0.42 2.58 9.24
N HIS A 20 -0.44 1.26 9.14
CA HIS A 20 0.72 0.41 9.26
C HIS A 20 1.00 -0.30 7.95
N CYS A 21 2.25 -0.70 7.77
CA CYS A 21 2.66 -1.48 6.63
C CYS A 21 1.79 -2.73 6.47
N HIS A 22 1.22 -2.94 5.28
CA HIS A 22 0.39 -4.11 5.00
C HIS A 22 1.16 -5.44 4.89
N TRP A 23 2.46 -5.47 5.21
CA TRP A 23 3.20 -6.72 5.26
C TRP A 23 2.93 -7.38 6.62
N PRO A 24 2.51 -8.66 6.69
CA PRO A 24 2.23 -9.34 7.95
C PRO A 24 3.40 -9.24 8.93
N GLY A 25 3.12 -8.86 10.18
CA GLY A 25 4.14 -8.71 11.23
C GLY A 25 5.03 -7.47 11.12
N CYS A 26 4.69 -6.49 10.27
CA CYS A 26 5.44 -5.23 10.18
C CYS A 26 4.73 -4.07 10.86
N ASP A 27 5.23 -3.65 12.01
CA ASP A 27 4.63 -2.56 12.81
C ASP A 27 5.07 -1.15 12.38
N LYS A 28 5.66 -1.00 11.19
CA LYS A 28 6.05 0.33 10.71
C LYS A 28 4.81 1.15 10.36
N SER A 29 4.59 2.24 11.07
CA SER A 29 3.62 3.26 10.66
C SER A 29 4.06 3.91 9.35
N VAL A 30 3.13 4.06 8.42
CA VAL A 30 3.34 4.66 7.09
C VAL A 30 2.17 5.59 6.75
N PRO A 31 2.39 6.60 5.89
CA PRO A 31 1.30 7.44 5.41
C PRO A 31 0.15 6.61 4.82
N PRO A 32 -1.14 6.94 5.07
CA PRO A 32 -2.30 6.19 4.57
C PRO A 32 -2.31 5.96 3.05
N ALA A 33 -1.71 6.86 2.27
CA ALA A 33 -1.61 6.74 0.82
C ALA A 33 -0.51 5.79 0.34
N MET A 34 0.28 5.22 1.25
CA MET A 34 1.29 4.21 0.97
C MET A 34 0.76 2.82 1.34
N TRP A 35 0.95 1.85 0.45
CA TRP A 35 0.60 0.45 0.75
C TRP A 35 1.48 -0.15 1.86
N GLY A 36 2.73 0.26 1.97
CA GLY A 36 3.63 -0.28 2.99
C GLY A 36 4.97 0.45 3.05
N CYS A 37 5.83 0.03 3.98
CA CYS A 37 7.14 0.64 4.13
C CYS A 37 8.01 0.37 2.90
N LYS A 38 9.00 1.24 2.64
CA LYS A 38 9.89 1.14 1.48
C LYS A 38 10.46 -0.27 1.28
N ARG A 39 10.93 -0.91 2.36
CA ARG A 39 11.49 -2.27 2.32
C ARG A 39 10.50 -3.28 1.74
N HIS A 40 9.28 -3.31 2.27
CA HIS A 40 8.25 -4.28 1.87
C HIS A 40 7.60 -3.95 0.52
N TRP A 41 7.45 -2.66 0.21
CA TRP A 41 7.03 -2.25 -1.12
C TRP A 41 7.98 -2.81 -2.19
N PHE A 42 9.29 -2.63 -2.03
CA PHE A 42 10.27 -3.13 -3.00
C PHE A 42 10.55 -4.64 -2.92
N LYS A 43 10.08 -5.33 -1.86
CA LYS A 43 10.09 -6.80 -1.78
C LYS A 43 9.02 -7.43 -2.69
N LEU A 44 7.95 -6.69 -3.00
CA LEU A 44 6.93 -7.15 -3.94
C LEU A 44 7.45 -7.20 -5.39
N PRO A 45 7.10 -8.25 -6.17
CA PRO A 45 7.28 -8.29 -7.61
C PRO A 45 6.69 -7.06 -8.29
N LEU A 46 7.36 -6.58 -9.34
CA LEU A 46 6.92 -5.38 -10.07
C LEU A 46 5.47 -5.50 -10.57
N ARG A 47 5.05 -6.69 -11.02
CA ARG A 47 3.67 -6.94 -11.45
C ARG A 47 2.63 -6.63 -10.37
N LEU A 48 2.92 -6.96 -9.11
CA LEU A 48 2.00 -6.74 -7.98
C LEU A 48 2.00 -5.28 -7.56
N ARG A 49 3.18 -4.65 -7.51
CA ARG A 49 3.28 -3.20 -7.30
C ARG A 49 2.48 -2.41 -8.34
N ASN A 50 2.58 -2.79 -9.60
CA ASN A 50 1.84 -2.15 -10.69
C ASN A 50 0.33 -2.36 -10.56
N LYS A 51 -0.15 -3.54 -10.15
CA LYS A 51 -1.58 -3.79 -9.91
C LYS A 51 -2.13 -2.94 -8.76
N ILE A 52 -1.41 -2.88 -7.63
CA ILE A 52 -1.79 -2.02 -6.50
C ILE A 52 -1.83 -0.57 -6.96
N TRP A 53 -0.78 -0.13 -7.66
CA TRP A 53 -0.73 1.23 -8.19
C TRP A 53 -1.86 1.49 -9.19
N ALA A 54 -2.23 0.55 -10.05
CA ALA A 54 -3.29 0.77 -11.04
C ALA A 54 -4.67 0.95 -10.37
N THR A 55 -4.97 0.11 -9.38
CA THR A 55 -6.29 0.06 -8.72
C THR A 55 -6.47 1.07 -7.59
N TYR A 56 -5.37 1.57 -7.00
CA TYR A 56 -5.43 2.58 -5.94
C TYR A 56 -6.06 3.89 -6.44
N ARG A 57 -7.00 4.47 -5.68
CA ARG A 57 -7.55 5.80 -5.95
C ARG A 57 -7.16 6.74 -4.83
N PRO A 58 -6.49 7.88 -5.09
CA PRO A 58 -6.23 8.89 -4.07
C PRO A 58 -7.49 9.23 -3.26
N GLY A 59 -7.38 9.16 -1.93
CA GLY A 59 -8.48 9.42 -1.01
C GLY A 59 -9.27 8.18 -0.58
N GLN A 60 -9.08 7.01 -1.19
CA GLN A 60 -9.74 5.77 -0.74
C GLN A 60 -9.35 5.39 0.69
N GLU A 61 -8.14 5.75 1.10
CA GLU A 61 -7.59 5.57 2.44
C GLU A 61 -8.22 6.51 3.47
N ILE A 62 -8.86 7.59 3.01
CA ILE A 62 -9.59 8.57 3.83
C ILE A 62 -11.06 8.15 3.91
N THR A 63 -11.70 7.90 2.77
CA THR A 63 -13.12 7.52 2.72
C THR A 63 -13.40 6.12 3.23
N LYS A 64 -12.35 5.28 3.33
CA LYS A 64 -12.43 3.86 3.68
C LYS A 64 -13.33 3.07 2.72
N ASP A 65 -13.42 3.52 1.47
CA ASP A 65 -14.18 2.91 0.38
C ASP A 65 -13.25 2.51 -0.79
N PRO A 66 -12.37 1.51 -0.59
CA PRO A 66 -11.56 0.96 -1.68
C PRO A 66 -12.45 0.26 -2.70
N SER A 67 -12.08 0.31 -3.98
CA SER A 67 -12.81 -0.42 -5.01
C SER A 67 -12.68 -1.94 -4.81
N ALA A 68 -13.65 -2.70 -5.33
CA ALA A 68 -13.59 -4.16 -5.35
C ALA A 68 -12.30 -4.67 -6.04
N GLU A 69 -11.86 -3.99 -7.10
CA GLU A 69 -10.60 -4.30 -7.79
C GLU A 69 -9.38 -4.11 -6.89
N TYR A 70 -9.32 -3.02 -6.13
CA TYR A 70 -8.23 -2.78 -5.18
C TYR A 70 -8.19 -3.86 -4.10
N LEU A 71 -9.36 -4.23 -3.56
CA LEU A 71 -9.47 -5.29 -2.55
C LEU A 71 -9.04 -6.66 -3.10
N ALA A 72 -9.40 -6.98 -4.34
CA ALA A 72 -8.99 -8.22 -4.99
C ALA A 72 -7.46 -8.26 -5.18
N VAL A 73 -6.85 -7.17 -5.64
CA VAL A 73 -5.39 -7.07 -5.78
C VAL A 73 -4.71 -7.11 -4.41
N ALA A 74 -5.24 -6.43 -3.40
CA ALA A 74 -4.69 -6.46 -2.05
C ALA A 74 -4.67 -7.88 -1.49
N ARG A 75 -5.73 -8.68 -1.74
CA ARG A 75 -5.77 -10.11 -1.41
C ARG A 75 -4.72 -10.91 -2.17
N GLU A 76 -4.62 -10.74 -3.49
CA GLU A 76 -3.58 -11.39 -4.31
C GLU A 76 -2.16 -11.11 -3.76
N VAL A 77 -1.92 -9.87 -3.31
CA VAL A 77 -0.64 -9.50 -2.69
C VAL A 77 -0.42 -10.24 -1.38
N GLN A 78 -1.43 -10.34 -0.50
CA GLN A 78 -1.31 -11.07 0.76
C GLN A 78 -1.05 -12.56 0.53
N ASP A 79 -1.76 -13.18 -0.41
CA ASP A 79 -1.58 -14.60 -0.76
C ASP A 79 -0.15 -14.83 -1.27
N TRP A 80 0.34 -13.97 -2.18
CA TRP A 80 1.72 -14.04 -2.65
C TRP A 80 2.73 -13.87 -1.52
N ILE A 81 2.49 -12.98 -0.56
CA ILE A 81 3.37 -12.83 0.61
C ILE A 81 3.38 -14.13 1.42
N GLY A 82 2.22 -14.72 1.72
CA GLY A 82 2.14 -15.97 2.48
C GLY A 82 2.89 -17.13 1.81
N GLU A 83 2.90 -17.18 0.48
CA GLU A 83 3.61 -18.21 -0.28
C GLU A 83 5.13 -17.98 -0.39
N ASN A 84 5.59 -16.72 -0.28
CA ASN A 84 6.97 -16.33 -0.62
C ASN A 84 7.76 -15.74 0.55
N ASP A 85 7.12 -15.43 1.68
CA ASP A 85 7.78 -14.95 2.88
C ASP A 85 8.29 -16.14 3.71
N ARG A 86 9.48 -16.61 3.36
CA ARG A 86 10.28 -17.43 4.28
C ARG A 86 10.93 -16.46 5.26
N GLY A 87 10.49 -16.52 6.53
CA GLY A 87 10.95 -15.65 7.62
C GLY A 87 12.45 -15.52 7.74
#